data_AF-A0A8B2HPI4-F1
#
_entry.id   AF-A0A8B2HPI4-F1
#
_cell.length_a   1.000
_cell.length_b   1.000
_cell.length_c   1.000
_cell.angle_alpha   90.00
_cell.angle_beta   90.00
_cell.angle_gamma   90.00
#
_symmetry.space_group_name_H-M   'P 1'
#
loop_
_entity.id
_entity.type
_entity.pdbx_description
1 polymer ?
#
loop_
_entity_poly.entity_id
_entity_poly.type
_entity_poly.pdbx_seq_one_letter_code
_entity_poly.pdbx_strand_id
1 'polypeptide(L)'
;MPKQIKQLKLKIQSQKLIERALWAQGIRKPLENGEKRHEFKADHGFRKYFKTMTEKHMKSLHVEMLMGHATGLADNYYRISEDEMLSEYLKAVPALSVYNIPPEFENEQIENIRNEMMRLKFDIVGLVEILKDKKLITNEIIKEKFPEMQNHVKLEDGFVIVKNTKFGDVKF
;
A
#
# COMPACT_ATOMS: atom_id res chain seq x y z
N MET A 1 32.14 -4.64 -16.70
CA MET A 1 32.06 -4.99 -15.27
C MET A 1 31.32 -3.87 -14.54
N PRO A 2 30.18 -4.13 -13.87
CA PRO A 2 29.48 -3.07 -13.14
C PRO A 2 30.33 -2.62 -11.96
N LYS A 3 30.54 -1.30 -11.87
CA LYS A 3 31.36 -0.62 -10.87
C LYS A 3 30.81 -0.91 -9.47
N GLN A 4 31.65 -1.44 -8.59
CA GLN A 4 31.36 -1.53 -7.15
C GLN A 4 30.93 -0.14 -6.64
N ILE A 5 29.67 -0.02 -6.25
CA ILE A 5 29.09 1.20 -5.69
C ILE A 5 29.87 1.52 -4.41
N LYS A 6 30.24 2.80 -4.21
CA LYS A 6 30.95 3.39 -3.06
C LYS A 6 30.25 3.13 -1.70
N GLN A 7 30.17 1.87 -1.24
CA GLN A 7 29.55 1.52 0.05
C GLN A 7 30.37 2.00 1.26
N LEU A 8 31.65 2.34 1.09
CA LEU A 8 32.57 2.66 2.20
C LEU A 8 32.36 4.03 2.87
N LYS A 9 31.61 4.98 2.29
CA LYS A 9 31.46 6.34 2.88
C LYS A 9 30.21 6.56 3.74
N LEU A 10 29.17 5.74 3.61
CA LEU A 10 27.90 5.93 4.35
C LEU A 10 27.93 5.27 5.75
N LYS A 11 28.55 4.10 5.88
CA LYS A 11 28.58 3.31 7.14
C LYS A 11 29.18 4.09 8.32
N ILE A 12 30.20 4.92 8.06
CA ILE A 12 30.88 5.73 9.07
C ILE A 12 29.97 6.87 9.58
N GLN A 13 29.00 7.32 8.79
CA GLN A 13 28.19 8.49 9.12
C GLN A 13 27.02 8.15 10.06
N SER A 14 26.27 7.09 9.77
CA SER A 14 25.12 6.69 10.61
C SER A 14 25.56 6.28 12.01
N GLN A 15 26.64 5.51 12.13
CA GLN A 15 27.18 5.11 13.43
C GLN A 15 27.58 6.33 14.27
N LYS A 16 28.30 7.30 13.68
CA LYS A 16 28.72 8.53 14.38
C LYS A 16 27.54 9.39 14.82
N LEU A 17 26.47 9.46 14.03
CA LEU A 17 25.27 10.20 14.40
C LEU A 17 24.58 9.56 15.62
N ILE A 18 24.42 8.24 15.61
CA ILE A 18 23.84 7.50 16.73
C ILE A 18 24.73 7.67 17.97
N GLU A 19 26.05 7.53 17.84
CA GLU A 19 26.97 7.71 18.96
C GLU A 19 26.86 9.10 19.56
N ARG A 20 26.84 10.16 18.74
CA ARG A 20 26.64 11.54 19.19
C ARG A 20 25.32 11.71 19.94
N ALA A 21 24.22 11.14 19.44
CA ALA A 21 22.93 11.20 20.10
C ALA A 21 22.97 10.51 21.48
N LEU A 22 23.59 9.33 21.57
CA LEU A 22 23.75 8.61 22.84
C LEU A 22 24.55 9.41 23.89
N TRP A 23 25.58 10.14 23.47
CA TRP A 23 26.35 11.04 24.33
C TRP A 23 25.54 12.28 24.72
N ALA A 24 24.87 12.92 23.77
CA ALA A 24 24.05 14.12 24.01
C ALA A 24 22.88 13.85 24.97
N GLN A 25 22.31 12.64 24.93
CA GLN A 25 21.23 12.21 25.83
C GLN A 25 21.75 11.70 27.19
N GLY A 26 23.07 11.63 27.40
CA GLY A 26 23.65 11.13 28.65
C GLY A 26 23.54 9.62 28.86
N ILE A 27 23.11 8.87 27.83
CA ILE A 27 23.02 7.39 27.84
C ILE A 27 24.42 6.78 27.86
N ARG A 28 25.36 7.39 27.12
CA ARG A 28 26.78 7.06 27.22
C ARG A 28 27.50 8.03 28.13
N LYS A 29 28.32 7.45 29.00
CA LYS A 29 29.24 8.15 29.89
C LYS A 29 30.67 7.70 29.60
N PRO A 30 31.70 8.48 29.99
CA PRO A 30 33.08 8.02 29.94
C PRO A 30 33.20 6.68 30.66
N LEU A 31 33.91 5.74 30.04
CA LEU A 31 34.12 4.41 30.62
C LEU A 31 34.96 4.53 31.89
N GLU A 32 34.62 3.72 32.89
CA GLU A 32 35.43 3.62 34.09
C GLU A 32 36.76 2.91 33.80
N ASN A 33 37.75 3.11 34.66
CA ASN A 33 39.09 2.58 34.45
C ASN A 33 39.07 1.05 34.33
N GLY A 34 39.48 0.55 33.16
CA GLY A 34 39.53 -0.88 32.85
C GLY A 34 38.37 -1.39 31.97
N GLU A 35 37.30 -0.61 31.80
CA GLU A 35 36.20 -0.98 30.92
C GLU A 35 36.52 -0.72 29.44
N LYS A 36 36.21 -1.69 28.59
CA LYS A 36 36.43 -1.60 27.13
C LYS A 36 35.15 -1.37 26.33
N ARG A 37 33.97 -1.43 26.97
CA ARG A 37 32.68 -1.50 26.28
C ARG A 37 31.62 -0.77 27.09
N HIS A 38 30.90 0.16 26.45
CA HIS A 38 29.68 0.71 27.02
C HIS A 38 28.59 -0.37 27.13
N GLU A 39 27.73 -0.23 28.14
CA GLU A 39 26.52 -1.01 28.35
C GLU A 39 25.63 -0.98 27.09
N PHE A 40 25.21 0.22 26.68
CA PHE A 40 24.37 0.41 25.49
C PHE A 40 25.17 0.43 24.17
N LYS A 41 24.87 -0.54 23.31
CA LYS A 41 25.42 -0.60 21.93
C LYS A 41 24.74 0.43 21.04
N ALA A 42 25.46 0.95 20.06
CA ALA A 42 24.96 1.93 19.10
C ALA A 42 24.18 1.24 17.96
N ASP A 43 24.65 1.38 16.73
CA ASP A 43 24.11 0.75 15.52
C ASP A 43 23.88 -0.77 15.66
N HIS A 44 24.84 -1.48 16.25
CA HIS A 44 24.73 -2.93 16.44
C HIS A 44 23.63 -3.30 17.45
N GLY A 45 23.29 -2.40 18.37
CA GLY A 45 22.17 -2.56 19.29
C GLY A 45 20.85 -2.61 18.53
N PHE A 46 20.62 -1.67 17.62
CA PHE A 46 19.43 -1.66 16.75
C PHE A 46 19.33 -2.91 15.89
N ARG A 47 20.44 -3.36 15.30
CA ARG A 47 20.45 -4.61 14.51
C ARG A 47 20.07 -5.84 15.33
N LYS A 48 20.58 -5.95 16.57
CA LYS A 48 20.19 -7.03 17.48
C LYS A 48 18.73 -6.94 17.90
N TYR A 49 18.29 -5.74 18.28
CA TYR A 49 16.90 -5.48 18.65
C TYR A 49 15.93 -5.88 17.53
N PHE A 50 16.22 -5.46 16.28
CA PHE A 50 15.46 -5.85 15.11
C PHE A 50 15.30 -7.37 15.05
N LYS A 51 16.42 -8.11 15.03
CA LYS A 51 16.42 -9.58 14.98
C LYS A 51 15.56 -10.19 16.10
N THR A 52 15.84 -9.80 17.34
CA THR A 52 15.17 -10.36 18.52
C THR A 52 13.67 -10.10 18.53
N MET A 53 13.21 -8.94 18.07
CA MET A 53 11.78 -8.63 18.03
C MET A 53 11.09 -9.27 16.83
N THR A 54 11.71 -9.25 15.64
CA THR A 54 11.11 -9.87 14.45
C THR A 54 11.01 -11.39 14.56
N GLU A 55 11.98 -12.07 15.17
CA GLU A 55 11.94 -13.53 15.36
C GLU A 55 10.75 -14.02 16.21
N LYS A 56 10.11 -13.14 16.99
CA LYS A 56 8.90 -13.48 17.75
C LYS A 56 7.64 -13.53 16.89
N HIS A 57 7.66 -12.89 15.72
CA HIS A 57 6.49 -12.68 14.87
C HIS A 57 6.67 -13.23 13.45
N MET A 58 7.90 -13.55 13.06
CA MET A 58 8.30 -13.99 11.72
C MET A 58 9.19 -15.22 11.79
N LYS A 59 9.22 -16.00 10.71
CA LYS A 59 10.15 -17.14 10.61
C LYS A 59 11.60 -16.64 10.62
N SER A 60 12.48 -17.33 11.35
CA SER A 60 13.91 -16.96 11.41
C SER A 60 14.55 -16.85 10.03
N LEU A 61 14.17 -17.71 9.07
CA LEU A 61 14.67 -17.61 7.70
C LEU A 61 14.38 -16.25 7.06
N HIS A 62 13.16 -15.72 7.22
CA HIS A 62 12.77 -14.41 6.69
C HIS A 62 13.53 -13.28 7.37
N VAL A 63 13.72 -13.38 8.67
CA VAL A 63 14.51 -12.40 9.43
C VAL A 63 15.95 -12.37 8.93
N GLU A 64 16.58 -13.52 8.75
CA GLU A 64 17.94 -13.63 8.24
C GLU A 64 18.07 -13.08 6.81
N MET A 65 17.06 -13.32 5.95
CA MET A 65 16.97 -12.73 4.61
C MET A 65 16.87 -11.19 4.69
N LEU A 66 16.00 -10.63 5.53
CA LEU A 66 15.88 -9.17 5.73
C LEU A 66 17.16 -8.55 6.30
N MET A 67 17.90 -9.30 7.12
CA MET A 67 19.19 -8.88 7.65
C MET A 67 20.33 -8.97 6.61
N GLY A 68 20.09 -9.59 5.46
CA GLY A 68 21.10 -9.84 4.42
C GLY A 68 22.15 -10.86 4.86
N HIS A 69 21.77 -11.81 5.72
CA HIS A 69 22.63 -12.94 6.08
C HIS A 69 22.53 -14.04 5.02
N ALA A 70 23.61 -14.80 4.85
CA ALA A 70 23.59 -16.00 4.01
C ALA A 70 22.78 -17.08 4.74
N THR A 71 21.71 -17.57 4.12
CA THR A 71 20.85 -18.63 4.69
C THR A 71 21.22 -20.02 4.18
N GLY A 72 22.27 -20.09 3.35
CA GLY A 72 22.92 -21.34 2.94
C GLY A 72 22.10 -22.06 1.88
N LEU A 73 21.81 -23.35 2.11
CA LEU A 73 21.04 -24.15 1.15
C LEU A 73 19.62 -23.56 0.93
N ALA A 74 19.05 -22.94 1.96
CA ALA A 74 17.73 -22.32 1.89
C ALA A 74 17.66 -21.17 0.87
N ASP A 75 18.75 -20.40 0.65
CA ASP A 75 18.79 -19.30 -0.33
C ASP A 75 18.49 -19.77 -1.76
N ASN A 76 18.85 -21.02 -2.10
CA ASN A 76 18.69 -21.56 -3.44
C ASN A 76 17.30 -22.16 -3.69
N TYR A 77 16.67 -22.72 -2.66
CA TYR A 77 15.39 -23.43 -2.79
C TYR A 77 14.19 -22.59 -2.32
N TYR A 78 14.41 -21.63 -1.44
CA TYR A 78 13.36 -20.82 -0.84
C TYR A 78 13.34 -19.43 -1.46
N ARG A 79 12.30 -19.15 -2.24
CA ARG A 79 12.01 -17.83 -2.82
C ARG A 79 10.65 -17.38 -2.35
N ILE A 80 10.64 -16.55 -1.31
CA ILE A 80 9.46 -15.81 -0.89
C ILE A 80 9.24 -14.64 -1.85
N SER A 81 7.99 -14.35 -2.17
CA SER A 81 7.66 -13.14 -2.95
C SER A 81 7.83 -11.87 -2.10
N GLU A 82 7.99 -10.71 -2.73
CA GLU A 82 8.10 -9.44 -2.01
C GLU A 82 6.83 -9.14 -1.20
N ASP A 83 5.65 -9.46 -1.74
CA ASP A 83 4.36 -9.27 -1.06
C ASP A 83 4.21 -10.16 0.19
N GLU A 84 4.63 -11.43 0.08
CA GLU A 84 4.63 -12.34 1.23
C GLU A 84 5.64 -11.90 2.29
N MET A 85 6.84 -11.47 1.88
CA MET A 85 7.85 -10.94 2.80
C MET A 85 7.34 -9.69 3.52
N LEU A 86 6.68 -8.79 2.79
CA LEU A 86 6.06 -7.60 3.36
C LEU A 86 4.97 -7.97 4.36
N SER A 87 4.08 -8.90 4.00
CA SER A 87 3.02 -9.38 4.90
C SER A 87 3.57 -9.98 6.20
N GLU A 88 4.64 -10.77 6.11
CA GLU A 88 5.33 -11.28 7.29
C GLU A 88 5.98 -10.15 8.11
N TYR A 89 6.65 -9.21 7.46
CA TYR A 89 7.27 -8.06 8.13
C TYR A 89 6.26 -7.18 8.89
N LEU A 90 5.10 -6.91 8.30
CA LEU A 90 4.04 -6.11 8.92
C LEU A 90 3.55 -6.70 10.25
N LYS A 91 3.63 -8.02 10.45
CA LYS A 91 3.30 -8.66 11.74
C LYS A 91 4.26 -8.27 12.86
N ALA A 92 5.52 -7.96 12.52
CA ALA A 92 6.54 -7.55 13.49
C ALA A 92 6.58 -6.03 13.75
N VAL A 93 6.00 -5.22 12.86
CA VAL A 93 5.99 -3.75 12.98
C VAL A 93 5.48 -3.24 14.33
N PRO A 94 4.40 -3.79 14.92
CA PRO A 94 3.95 -3.35 16.25
C PRO A 94 5.02 -3.51 17.33
N ALA A 95 5.79 -4.61 17.29
CA ALA A 95 6.86 -4.88 18.25
C ALA A 95 8.15 -4.08 17.99
N LEU A 96 8.35 -3.61 16.76
CA LEU A 96 9.48 -2.75 16.36
C LEU A 96 9.20 -1.25 16.55
N SER A 97 7.92 -0.88 16.67
CA SER A 97 7.50 0.50 16.77
C SER A 97 7.74 1.03 18.19
N VAL A 98 8.44 2.17 18.28
CA VAL A 98 8.69 2.86 19.56
C VAL A 98 7.52 3.76 19.96
N TYR A 99 6.66 4.11 19.01
CA TYR A 99 5.43 4.83 19.25
C TYR A 99 4.31 3.81 19.40
N ASN A 100 3.62 3.86 20.54
CA ASN A 100 2.28 3.30 20.61
C ASN A 100 1.38 4.23 19.80
N ILE A 101 1.17 3.90 18.52
CA ILE A 101 -0.01 4.40 17.82
C ILE A 101 -1.16 3.62 18.46
N PRO A 102 -2.04 4.26 19.25
CA PRO A 102 -3.17 3.54 19.83
C PRO A 102 -3.95 2.93 18.68
N PRO A 103 -4.28 1.63 18.72
CA PRO A 103 -5.03 0.97 17.66
C PRO A 103 -6.37 1.68 17.37
N GLU A 104 -6.91 2.39 18.36
CA GLU A 104 -8.07 3.26 18.24
C GLU A 104 -7.92 4.31 17.11
N PHE A 105 -6.74 4.90 16.94
CA PHE A 105 -6.53 6.04 16.05
C PHE A 105 -6.46 5.65 14.56
N GLU A 106 -5.88 4.47 14.26
CA GLU A 106 -5.91 3.90 12.90
C GLU A 106 -7.27 3.30 12.59
N ASN A 107 -7.88 2.57 13.52
CA ASN A 107 -9.16 1.91 13.29
C ASN A 107 -10.29 2.94 13.07
N GLU A 108 -10.32 4.05 13.80
CA GLU A 108 -11.35 5.07 13.62
C GLU A 108 -11.26 5.74 12.24
N GLN A 109 -10.06 6.12 11.79
CA GLN A 109 -9.89 6.71 10.45
C GLN A 109 -10.21 5.70 9.34
N ILE A 110 -9.73 4.46 9.46
CA ILE A 110 -10.01 3.39 8.50
C ILE A 110 -11.51 3.10 8.43
N GLU A 111 -12.19 3.06 9.57
CA GLU A 111 -13.61 2.76 9.62
C GLU A 111 -14.46 3.93 9.12
N ASN A 112 -14.06 5.17 9.39
CA ASN A 112 -14.68 6.36 8.79
C ASN A 112 -14.59 6.34 7.27
N ILE A 113 -13.41 6.04 6.72
CA ILE A 113 -13.22 5.92 5.26
C ILE A 113 -14.06 4.77 4.68
N ARG A 114 -14.10 3.61 5.35
CA ARG A 114 -14.93 2.47 4.92
C ARG A 114 -16.42 2.81 4.91
N ASN A 115 -16.90 3.50 5.94
CA ASN A 115 -18.29 3.94 6.04
C ASN A 115 -18.64 4.95 4.95
N GLU A 116 -17.75 5.88 4.63
CA GLU A 116 -17.93 6.84 3.54
C GLU A 116 -17.95 6.14 2.17
N MET A 117 -17.02 5.22 1.92
CA MET A 117 -17.03 4.39 0.70
C MET A 117 -18.31 3.56 0.57
N MET A 118 -18.83 3.03 1.68
CA MET A 118 -20.08 2.27 1.68
C MET A 118 -21.27 3.16 1.32
N ARG A 119 -21.35 4.37 1.89
CA ARG A 119 -22.40 5.35 1.54
C ARG A 119 -22.36 5.73 0.07
N LEU A 120 -21.19 6.11 -0.44
CA LEU A 120 -21.00 6.46 -1.85
C LEU A 120 -21.41 5.30 -2.77
N LYS A 121 -21.12 4.06 -2.39
CA LYS A 121 -21.55 2.88 -3.14
C LYS A 121 -23.07 2.74 -3.20
N PHE A 122 -23.76 2.97 -2.08
CA PHE A 122 -25.24 2.96 -2.04
C PHE A 122 -25.82 4.08 -2.91
N ASP A 123 -25.28 5.30 -2.84
CA ASP A 123 -25.72 6.43 -3.65
C ASP A 123 -25.55 6.14 -5.16
N ILE A 124 -24.40 5.56 -5.54
CA ILE A 124 -24.14 5.15 -6.93
C ILE A 124 -25.17 4.13 -7.40
N VAL A 125 -25.49 3.12 -6.59
CA VAL A 125 -26.49 2.09 -6.95
C VAL A 125 -27.87 2.72 -7.17
N GLY A 126 -28.32 3.59 -6.27
CA GLY A 126 -29.60 4.27 -6.41
C GLY A 126 -29.65 5.18 -7.65
N LEU A 127 -28.57 5.91 -7.95
CA LEU A 127 -28.48 6.72 -9.16
C LEU A 127 -28.54 5.85 -10.43
N VAL A 128 -27.89 4.69 -10.45
CA VAL A 128 -27.93 3.76 -11.58
C VAL A 128 -29.34 3.22 -11.82
N GLU A 129 -30.10 2.92 -10.77
CA GLU A 129 -31.51 2.49 -10.88
C GLU A 129 -32.39 3.60 -11.45
N ILE A 130 -32.29 4.82 -10.91
CA ILE A 130 -33.03 5.98 -11.43
C ILE A 130 -32.72 6.23 -12.91
N LEU A 131 -31.46 6.08 -13.33
CA LEU A 131 -31.06 6.27 -14.72
C LEU A 131 -31.62 5.17 -15.64
N LYS A 132 -31.70 3.91 -15.16
CA LYS A 132 -32.34 2.82 -15.90
C LYS A 132 -33.84 3.09 -16.09
N ASP A 133 -34.53 3.51 -15.03
CA ASP A 133 -35.96 3.80 -15.06
C ASP A 133 -36.28 4.99 -15.97
N LYS A 134 -35.51 6.08 -15.87
CA LYS A 134 -35.63 7.22 -16.79
C LYS A 134 -35.40 6.80 -18.24
N LYS A 135 -34.44 5.92 -18.51
CA LYS A 135 -34.17 5.42 -19.87
C LYS A 135 -35.34 4.56 -20.40
N LEU A 136 -35.94 3.72 -19.55
CA LEU A 136 -37.15 2.94 -19.88
C LEU A 136 -38.31 3.88 -20.25
N ILE A 137 -38.60 4.87 -19.40
CA ILE A 137 -39.65 5.87 -19.64
C ILE A 137 -39.41 6.62 -20.96
N THR A 138 -38.16 7.02 -21.23
CA THR A 138 -37.82 7.75 -22.46
C THR A 138 -38.08 6.88 -23.71
N ASN A 139 -37.73 5.59 -23.65
CA ASN A 139 -37.99 4.65 -24.75
C ASN A 139 -39.49 4.40 -24.96
N GLU A 140 -40.28 4.33 -23.89
CA GLU A 140 -41.73 4.17 -23.97
C GLU A 140 -42.40 5.39 -24.61
N ILE A 141 -42.01 6.60 -24.20
CA ILE A 141 -42.50 7.85 -24.79
C ILE A 141 -42.16 7.94 -26.28
N ILE A 142 -40.94 7.53 -26.68
CA ILE A 142 -40.54 7.51 -28.09
C ILE A 142 -41.39 6.50 -28.88
N LYS A 143 -41.66 5.32 -28.32
CA LYS A 143 -42.52 4.31 -28.97
C LYS A 143 -43.96 4.78 -29.13
N GLU A 144 -44.51 5.47 -28.15
CA GLU A 144 -45.89 5.95 -28.15
C GLU A 144 -46.09 7.13 -29.10
N LYS A 145 -45.18 8.12 -29.07
CA LYS A 145 -45.34 9.38 -29.80
C LYS A 145 -44.72 9.38 -31.20
N PHE A 146 -43.74 8.53 -31.47
CA PHE A 146 -43.00 8.51 -32.74
C PHE A 146 -42.70 7.06 -33.20
N PRO A 147 -43.74 6.27 -33.55
CA PRO A 147 -43.61 4.85 -33.86
C PRO A 147 -42.72 4.57 -35.09
N GLU A 148 -42.68 5.48 -36.06
CA GLU A 148 -41.81 5.40 -37.24
C GLU A 148 -40.30 5.46 -36.93
N MET A 149 -39.91 6.03 -35.78
CA MET A 149 -38.50 6.12 -35.38
C MET A 149 -37.94 4.82 -34.78
N GLN A 150 -38.78 3.81 -34.53
CA GLN A 150 -38.37 2.52 -33.95
C GLN A 150 -37.33 1.78 -34.82
N ASN A 151 -37.36 1.97 -36.14
CA ASN A 151 -36.44 1.29 -37.07
C ASN A 151 -35.10 2.03 -37.26
N HIS A 152 -34.98 3.26 -36.76
CA HIS A 152 -33.81 4.12 -36.95
C HIS A 152 -32.98 4.33 -35.68
N VAL A 153 -33.52 3.95 -34.52
CA VAL A 153 -32.87 4.07 -33.22
C VAL A 153 -32.54 2.68 -32.68
N LYS A 154 -31.25 2.36 -32.53
CA LYS A 154 -30.79 1.16 -31.83
C LYS A 154 -30.19 1.54 -30.48
N LEU A 155 -30.50 0.74 -29.46
CA LEU A 155 -29.85 0.81 -28.16
C LEU A 155 -28.77 -0.26 -28.10
N GLU A 156 -27.52 0.18 -28.04
CA GLU A 156 -26.35 -0.67 -27.76
C GLU A 156 -25.61 -0.09 -26.56
N ASP A 157 -25.26 -0.93 -25.59
CA ASP A 157 -24.40 -0.63 -24.44
C ASP A 157 -24.63 0.71 -23.73
N GLY A 158 -25.89 1.06 -23.48
CA GLY A 158 -26.19 2.28 -22.73
C GLY A 158 -26.38 3.54 -23.58
N PHE A 159 -26.02 3.54 -24.86
CA PHE A 159 -26.12 4.69 -25.76
C PHE A 159 -27.24 4.58 -26.79
N VAL A 160 -27.77 5.74 -27.22
CA VAL A 160 -28.75 5.85 -28.32
C VAL A 160 -27.98 6.06 -29.61
N ILE A 161 -28.00 5.08 -30.51
CA ILE A 161 -27.37 5.17 -31.82
C ILE A 161 -28.48 5.42 -32.86
N VAL A 162 -28.52 6.64 -33.39
CA VAL A 162 -29.38 7.02 -34.52
C VAL A 162 -28.65 6.67 -35.81
N LYS A 163 -29.20 5.75 -36.61
CA LYS A 163 -28.65 5.45 -37.93
C LYS A 163 -28.92 6.64 -38.86
N ASN A 164 -27.86 7.36 -39.25
CA ASN A 164 -27.93 8.43 -40.27
C ASN A 164 -28.67 7.94 -41.52
N THR A 165 -29.90 8.41 -41.73
CA THR A 165 -30.46 8.53 -43.08
C THR A 165 -29.67 9.65 -43.77
N LYS A 166 -29.18 9.36 -44.98
CA LYS A 166 -28.48 10.34 -45.81
C LYS A 166 -29.36 11.58 -45.95
N PHE A 167 -28.94 12.72 -45.38
CA PHE A 167 -29.44 14.03 -45.79
C PHE A 167 -28.83 14.34 -47.16
N GLY A 168 -29.53 13.91 -48.21
CA GLY A 168 -29.10 14.12 -49.58
C GLY A 168 -30.20 13.66 -50.50
N ASP A 169 -31.25 14.49 -50.60
CA ASP A 169 -32.07 14.70 -51.81
C ASP A 169 -33.22 15.67 -51.46
N VAL A 170 -32.87 16.94 -51.26
CA VAL A 170 -33.81 18.05 -51.50
C VAL A 170 -33.20 18.85 -52.64
N LYS A 171 -33.77 18.67 -53.84
CA LYS A 171 -33.51 19.55 -54.97
C LYS A 171 -34.14 20.91 -54.66
N PHE A 172 -33.34 21.97 -54.79
CA PHE A 172 -33.80 23.36 -54.78
C PHE A 172 -34.86 23.60 -55.87
#